data_AF-A0A7Z1R4Z6-F1
#
_entry.id   AF-A0A7Z1R4Z6-F1
#
_cell.length_a   1.000
_cell.length_b   1.000
_cell.length_c   1.000
_cell.angle_alpha   90.00
_cell.angle_beta   90.00
_cell.angle_gamma   90.00
#
_symmetry.space_group_name_H-M   'P 1'
#
loop_
_entity.id
_entity.type
_entity.pdbx_description
1 polymer ?
#
loop_
_entity_poly.entity_id
_entity_poly.type
_entity_poly.pdbx_seq_one_letter_code
_entity_poly.pdbx_strand_id
1 'polypeptide(L)'
;MRPDGVTVDSVGQVLDRRTLEVRDRGYGQKLSPALLEPRQVLAACGALAVYRRAALEAVREDGRPWAEHFFCFWEDLELGWRLTNRGWSVLAAPHAVAVHGRGAGAGPGRGPLRWRRPPELEACVLSNRWMTLARHLHSADLARRLPVLLAWDFGMTVLSAARRPRLLPHLRRRLPLVYRELDRREHLPRKRLSELPW
;
A
#
# COMPACT_ATOMS: atom_id res chain seq x y z
N MET A 1 -2.15 -1.98 -17.41
CA MET A 1 -1.96 -0.98 -18.48
C MET A 1 -2.90 0.19 -18.26
N ARG A 2 -2.53 1.42 -18.64
CA ARG A 2 -3.48 2.54 -18.68
C ARG A 2 -4.36 2.45 -19.94
N PRO A 3 -5.47 3.20 -20.03
CA PRO A 3 -6.37 3.14 -21.19
C PRO A 3 -5.74 3.50 -22.54
N ASP A 4 -4.60 4.19 -22.55
CA ASP A 4 -3.86 4.53 -23.77
C ASP A 4 -3.09 3.35 -24.39
N GLY A 5 -3.05 2.19 -23.73
CA GLY A 5 -2.41 0.97 -24.22
C GLY A 5 -0.87 0.99 -24.23
N VAL A 6 -0.25 2.14 -23.96
CA VAL A 6 1.21 2.33 -24.05
C VAL A 6 1.84 2.69 -22.71
N THR A 7 1.07 3.28 -21.81
CA THR A 7 1.56 3.72 -20.50
C THR A 7 1.25 2.68 -19.44
N VAL A 8 2.29 2.28 -18.72
CA VAL A 8 2.18 1.33 -17.63
C VAL A 8 1.45 1.97 -16.45
N ASP A 9 0.47 1.23 -15.92
CA ASP A 9 -0.19 1.59 -14.65
C ASP A 9 0.52 0.94 -13.46
N SER A 10 0.73 -0.38 -13.50
CA SER A 10 1.48 -1.08 -12.47
C SER A 10 2.03 -2.38 -13.04
N VAL A 11 3.23 -2.76 -12.62
CA VAL A 11 3.82 -4.10 -12.79
C VAL A 11 4.08 -4.73 -11.41
N GLY A 12 3.22 -4.41 -10.45
CA GLY A 12 3.36 -4.77 -9.04
C GLY A 12 3.80 -3.61 -8.16
N GLN A 13 3.57 -3.76 -6.87
CA GLN A 13 3.80 -2.73 -5.86
C GLN A 13 5.08 -3.00 -5.08
N VAL A 14 5.80 -1.91 -4.82
CA VAL A 14 7.02 -1.86 -4.02
C VAL A 14 6.93 -0.68 -3.05
N LEU A 15 7.85 -0.64 -2.10
CA LEU A 15 7.97 0.48 -1.17
C LEU A 15 8.98 1.49 -1.67
N ASP A 16 8.70 2.77 -1.46
CA ASP A 16 9.72 3.81 -1.52
C ASP A 16 10.82 3.54 -0.48
N ARG A 17 12.09 3.56 -0.91
CA ARG A 17 13.23 3.23 -0.04
C ARG A 17 13.46 4.22 1.10
N ARG A 18 12.91 5.43 1.05
CA ARG A 18 13.09 6.48 2.06
C ARG A 18 11.85 6.59 2.94
N THR A 19 10.70 6.83 2.32
CA THR A 19 9.44 7.13 3.01
C THR A 19 8.58 5.90 3.24
N LEU A 20 8.88 4.76 2.61
CA LEU A 20 8.03 3.56 2.63
C LEU A 20 6.61 3.82 2.11
N GLU A 21 6.44 4.81 1.23
CA GLU A 21 5.20 4.99 0.47
C GLU A 21 5.02 3.86 -0.54
N VAL A 22 3.78 3.44 -0.77
CA VAL A 22 3.48 2.49 -1.83
C VAL A 22 3.78 3.11 -3.18
N ARG A 23 4.49 2.37 -4.04
CA ARG A 23 4.75 2.74 -5.43
C ARG A 23 4.38 1.60 -6.34
N ASP A 24 3.64 1.91 -7.38
CA ASP A 24 3.42 1.01 -8.50
C ASP A 24 4.64 1.05 -9.43
N ARG A 25 5.28 -0.11 -9.65
CA ARG A 25 6.44 -0.23 -10.51
C ARG A 25 6.05 0.10 -11.95
N GLY A 26 6.81 1.00 -12.59
CA GLY A 26 6.54 1.45 -13.96
C GLY A 26 5.40 2.47 -14.08
N TYR A 27 4.78 2.92 -12.99
CA TYR A 27 3.65 3.85 -13.05
C TYR A 27 3.98 5.12 -13.85
N GLY A 28 3.17 5.38 -14.88
CA GLY A 28 3.29 6.55 -15.75
C GLY A 28 4.42 6.47 -16.77
N GLN A 29 5.18 5.37 -16.80
CA GLN A 29 6.25 5.15 -17.78
C GLN A 29 5.68 4.48 -19.03
N LYS A 30 6.32 4.71 -20.19
CA LYS A 30 6.06 3.88 -21.37
C LYS A 30 6.48 2.44 -21.09
N LEU A 31 5.73 1.48 -21.61
CA LEU A 31 6.12 0.09 -21.55
C LEU A 31 7.52 -0.10 -22.17
N SER A 32 8.39 -0.81 -21.45
CA SER A 32 9.76 -1.09 -21.87
C SER A 32 10.10 -2.56 -21.63
N PRO A 33 11.09 -3.14 -22.35
CA PRO A 33 11.51 -4.52 -22.14
C PRO A 33 11.89 -4.82 -20.68
N ALA A 34 12.54 -3.88 -19.98
CA ALA A 34 12.88 -4.03 -18.56
C ALA A 34 11.67 -4.18 -17.63
N LEU A 35 10.51 -3.61 -18.02
CA LEU A 35 9.25 -3.77 -17.30
C LEU A 35 8.53 -5.08 -17.64
N LEU A 36 8.94 -5.76 -18.73
CA LEU A 36 8.42 -7.06 -19.14
C LEU A 36 9.15 -8.25 -18.53
N GLU A 37 10.20 -8.02 -17.75
CA GLU A 37 10.87 -9.09 -17.01
C GLU A 37 10.05 -9.51 -15.78
N PRO A 38 9.71 -10.81 -15.63
CA PRO A 38 9.13 -11.34 -14.42
C PRO A 38 10.04 -11.07 -13.22
N ARG A 39 9.48 -10.51 -12.15
CA ARG A 39 10.24 -10.13 -10.97
C ARG A 39 9.39 -10.26 -9.71
N GLN A 40 10.02 -10.64 -8.62
CA GLN A 40 9.38 -10.57 -7.31
C GLN A 40 9.08 -9.11 -6.92
N VAL A 41 7.87 -8.88 -6.43
CA VAL A 41 7.38 -7.60 -5.91
C VAL A 41 6.81 -7.82 -4.52
N LEU A 42 6.55 -6.75 -3.78
CA LEU A 42 5.99 -6.88 -2.44
C LEU A 42 4.51 -7.24 -2.47
N ALA A 43 3.76 -6.66 -3.42
CA ALA A 43 2.36 -6.97 -3.61
C ALA A 43 1.93 -6.87 -5.07
N ALA A 44 0.83 -7.55 -5.40
CA ALA A 44 0.14 -7.38 -6.67
C ALA A 44 -0.83 -6.20 -6.53
N CYS A 45 -0.91 -5.35 -7.54
CA CYS A 45 -1.92 -4.29 -7.60
C CYS A 45 -3.32 -4.93 -7.68
N GLY A 46 -4.27 -4.46 -6.88
CA GLY A 46 -5.64 -5.00 -6.88
C GLY A 46 -6.37 -4.97 -8.23
N ALA A 47 -5.88 -4.20 -9.21
CA ALA A 47 -6.44 -4.15 -10.56
C ALA A 47 -6.26 -5.45 -11.37
N LEU A 48 -5.21 -6.23 -11.09
CA LEU A 48 -5.00 -7.56 -11.67
C LEU A 48 -4.11 -8.37 -10.72
N ALA A 49 -4.75 -9.22 -9.92
CA ALA A 49 -4.06 -10.09 -8.97
C ALA A 49 -4.65 -11.50 -9.02
N VAL A 50 -3.77 -12.49 -8.95
CA VAL A 50 -4.15 -13.91 -8.86
C VAL A 50 -3.41 -14.51 -7.68
N TYR A 51 -4.16 -15.10 -6.76
CA TYR A 51 -3.61 -15.70 -5.54
C TYR A 51 -3.89 -17.19 -5.50
N ARG A 52 -2.91 -17.98 -5.03
CA ARG A 52 -3.16 -19.37 -4.64
C ARG A 52 -4.05 -19.38 -3.41
N ARG A 53 -5.09 -20.22 -3.40
CA ARG A 53 -5.97 -20.37 -2.22
C ARG A 53 -5.17 -20.68 -0.96
N ALA A 54 -4.22 -21.61 -1.02
CA ALA A 54 -3.36 -21.97 0.10
C ALA A 54 -2.56 -20.78 0.67
N ALA A 55 -2.14 -19.84 -0.19
CA ALA A 55 -1.43 -18.65 0.25
C ALA A 55 -2.35 -17.69 1.01
N LEU A 56 -3.59 -17.51 0.53
CA LEU A 56 -4.60 -16.71 1.22
C LEU A 56 -4.97 -17.33 2.57
N GLU A 57 -5.18 -18.65 2.63
CA GLU A 57 -5.47 -19.37 3.88
C GLU A 57 -4.35 -19.20 4.92
N ALA A 58 -3.08 -19.24 4.49
CA ALA A 58 -1.93 -19.12 5.38
C ALA A 58 -1.77 -17.73 6.06
N VAL A 59 -2.48 -16.70 5.56
CA VAL A 59 -2.43 -15.32 6.08
C VAL A 59 -3.77 -14.83 6.62
N ARG A 60 -4.78 -15.71 6.74
CA ARG A 60 -6.09 -15.32 7.27
C ARG A 60 -5.98 -14.75 8.67
N GLU A 61 -6.74 -13.70 8.90
CA GLU A 61 -7.02 -13.14 10.22
C GLU A 61 -8.52 -13.04 10.39
N ASP A 62 -9.04 -13.40 11.56
CA ASP A 62 -10.48 -13.42 11.85
C ASP A 62 -11.28 -14.20 10.79
N GLY A 63 -10.68 -15.28 10.26
CA GLY A 63 -11.28 -16.12 9.23
C GLY A 63 -11.34 -15.46 7.84
N ARG A 64 -10.64 -14.36 7.57
CA ARG A 64 -10.66 -13.69 6.26
C ARG A 64 -9.25 -13.39 5.76
N PRO A 65 -9.01 -13.46 4.44
CA PRO A 65 -7.69 -13.13 3.90
C PRO A 65 -7.37 -11.64 3.97
N TRP A 66 -8.35 -10.75 3.77
CA TRP A 66 -8.14 -9.30 3.89
C TRP A 66 -8.39 -8.79 5.32
N ALA A 67 -7.61 -7.78 5.71
CA ALA A 67 -7.89 -6.98 6.89
C ALA A 67 -9.05 -5.99 6.56
N GLU A 68 -10.30 -6.43 6.76
CA GLU A 68 -11.52 -5.73 6.33
C GLU A 68 -11.56 -4.24 6.70
N HIS A 69 -11.00 -3.86 7.85
CA HIS A 69 -10.99 -2.49 8.34
C HIS A 69 -10.13 -1.52 7.49
N PHE A 70 -9.26 -2.04 6.61
CA PHE A 70 -8.57 -1.25 5.60
C PHE A 70 -9.55 -0.66 4.58
N PHE A 71 -10.66 -1.36 4.27
CA PHE A 71 -11.66 -0.98 3.28
C PHE A 71 -11.10 -0.81 1.85
N CYS A 72 -10.30 0.22 1.59
CA CYS A 72 -9.59 0.41 0.32
C CYS A 72 -8.32 1.25 0.49
N PHE A 73 -7.42 1.12 -0.50
CA PHE A 73 -6.04 1.61 -0.52
C PHE A 73 -5.15 0.93 0.54
N TRP A 74 -3.94 0.56 0.13
CA TRP A 74 -2.96 -0.20 0.95
C TRP A 74 -3.36 -1.63 1.31
N GLU A 75 -4.60 -2.05 1.07
CA GLU A 75 -5.09 -3.39 1.37
C GLU A 75 -4.36 -4.47 0.57
N ASP A 76 -3.98 -4.15 -0.67
CA ASP A 76 -3.20 -5.02 -1.53
C ASP A 76 -1.75 -5.12 -1.08
N LEU A 77 -1.12 -3.98 -0.76
CA LEU A 77 0.23 -3.93 -0.20
C LEU A 77 0.33 -4.66 1.13
N GLU A 78 -0.61 -4.41 2.04
CA GLU A 78 -0.70 -5.05 3.35
C GLU A 78 -0.79 -6.57 3.21
N LEU A 79 -1.65 -7.08 2.32
CA LEU A 79 -1.77 -8.50 2.05
C LEU A 79 -0.45 -9.07 1.49
N GLY A 80 0.18 -8.39 0.54
CA GLY A 80 1.48 -8.81 -0.01
C GLY A 80 2.60 -8.85 1.03
N TRP A 81 2.60 -7.91 1.97
CA TRP A 81 3.55 -7.90 3.07
C TRP A 81 3.30 -9.04 4.05
N ARG A 82 2.03 -9.33 4.40
CA ARG A 82 1.67 -10.51 5.20
C ARG A 82 2.12 -11.81 4.55
N LEU A 83 1.86 -11.97 3.25
CA LEU A 83 2.30 -13.12 2.46
C LEU A 83 3.83 -13.27 2.54
N THR A 84 4.56 -12.18 2.33
CA THR A 84 6.02 -12.15 2.41
C THR A 84 6.54 -12.54 3.80
N ASN A 85 5.92 -12.04 4.87
CA ASN A 85 6.25 -12.39 6.25
C ASN A 85 5.96 -13.87 6.57
N ARG A 86 5.05 -14.52 5.84
CA ARG A 86 4.74 -15.95 5.94
C ARG A 86 5.48 -16.83 4.92
N GLY A 87 6.50 -16.28 4.25
CA GLY A 87 7.36 -17.05 3.36
C GLY A 87 6.82 -17.23 1.93
N TRP A 88 5.67 -16.65 1.60
CA TRP A 88 5.16 -16.62 0.23
C TRP A 88 5.83 -15.49 -0.56
N SER A 89 6.02 -15.69 -1.86
CA SER A 89 6.49 -14.66 -2.78
C SER A 89 5.37 -14.18 -3.69
N VAL A 90 5.40 -12.90 -4.05
CA VAL A 90 4.51 -12.31 -5.05
C VAL A 90 5.34 -12.01 -6.30
N LEU A 91 4.96 -12.57 -7.44
CA LEU A 91 5.65 -12.39 -8.70
C LEU A 91 4.83 -11.49 -9.62
N ALA A 92 5.49 -10.50 -10.21
CA ALA A 92 4.93 -9.75 -11.31
C ALA A 92 4.92 -10.63 -12.58
N ALA A 93 3.76 -10.78 -13.20
CA ALA A 93 3.54 -11.51 -14.44
C ALA A 93 3.22 -10.51 -15.58
N PRO A 94 4.23 -9.84 -16.16
CA PRO A 94 4.00 -8.75 -17.11
C PRO A 94 3.36 -9.17 -18.43
N HIS A 95 3.34 -10.46 -18.74
CA HIS A 95 2.60 -11.03 -19.88
C HIS A 95 1.08 -11.10 -19.64
N ALA A 96 0.63 -11.07 -18.38
CA ALA A 96 -0.78 -10.98 -18.03
C ALA A 96 -1.18 -9.50 -17.93
N VAL A 97 -1.92 -9.01 -18.92
CA VAL A 97 -2.22 -7.57 -19.06
C VAL A 97 -3.72 -7.31 -18.92
N ALA A 98 -4.06 -6.36 -18.05
CA ALA A 98 -5.39 -5.76 -17.96
C ALA A 98 -5.32 -4.23 -18.12
N VAL A 99 -6.40 -3.62 -18.60
CA VAL A 99 -6.56 -2.17 -18.66
C VAL A 99 -7.16 -1.67 -17.35
N HIS A 100 -6.52 -0.70 -16.69
CA HIS A 100 -6.92 -0.18 -15.40
C HIS A 100 -7.40 1.28 -15.50
N GLY A 101 -8.69 1.50 -15.26
CA GLY A 101 -9.29 2.82 -15.08
C GLY A 101 -8.96 3.41 -13.70
N ARG A 102 -7.72 3.85 -13.49
CA ARG A 102 -7.27 4.39 -12.21
C ARG A 102 -7.97 5.71 -11.86
N GLY A 103 -8.27 5.89 -10.58
CA GLY A 103 -8.83 7.14 -10.05
C GLY A 103 -10.27 7.05 -9.60
N ALA A 104 -10.83 5.83 -9.49
CA ALA A 104 -12.10 5.62 -8.80
C ALA A 104 -12.11 6.33 -7.43
N GLY A 105 -13.18 7.05 -7.15
CA GLY A 105 -13.34 7.86 -5.93
C GLY A 105 -12.56 9.19 -5.92
N ALA A 106 -11.86 9.55 -7.00
CA ALA A 106 -11.26 10.88 -7.13
C ALA A 106 -12.13 11.78 -8.04
N GLY A 107 -12.37 13.03 -7.61
CA GLY A 107 -13.00 14.04 -8.44
C GLY A 107 -12.15 14.43 -9.66
N PRO A 108 -12.77 15.11 -10.65
CA PRO A 108 -12.08 15.60 -11.83
C PRO A 108 -11.01 16.65 -11.45
N GLY A 109 -10.01 16.84 -12.31
CA GLY A 109 -8.98 17.87 -12.15
C GLY A 109 -7.56 17.34 -12.34
N ARG A 110 -6.56 18.16 -11.99
CA ARG A 110 -5.13 17.81 -12.06
C ARG A 110 -4.52 17.64 -10.68
N GLY A 111 -3.35 17.02 -10.61
CA GLY A 111 -2.61 16.78 -9.37
C GLY A 111 -2.83 15.39 -8.75
N PRO A 112 -2.19 15.09 -7.61
CA PRO A 112 -2.24 13.80 -6.94
C PRO A 112 -3.65 13.31 -6.61
N LEU A 113 -3.92 12.03 -6.91
CA LEU A 113 -5.21 11.39 -6.68
C LEU A 113 -5.71 11.55 -5.24
N ARG A 114 -4.80 11.44 -4.26
CA ARG A 114 -5.14 11.56 -2.84
C ARG A 114 -5.86 12.87 -2.50
N TRP A 115 -5.44 13.99 -3.11
CA TRP A 115 -6.05 15.30 -2.89
C TRP A 115 -7.25 15.56 -3.79
N ARG A 116 -7.64 14.62 -4.64
CA ARG A 116 -8.89 14.68 -5.40
C ARG A 116 -9.96 13.77 -4.81
N ARG A 117 -9.62 12.94 -3.82
CA ARG A 117 -10.57 12.08 -3.12
C ARG A 117 -11.35 12.84 -2.05
N PRO A 118 -12.57 12.40 -1.68
CA PRO A 118 -13.27 12.89 -0.49
C PRO A 118 -12.42 12.78 0.79
N PRO A 119 -12.63 13.66 1.79
CA PRO A 119 -11.88 13.62 3.05
C PRO A 119 -11.89 12.26 3.76
N GLU A 120 -12.99 11.52 3.66
CA GLU A 120 -13.17 10.17 4.20
C GLU A 120 -12.13 9.19 3.63
N LEU A 121 -12.00 9.18 2.30
CA LEU A 121 -11.07 8.30 1.58
C LEU A 121 -9.63 8.77 1.77
N GLU A 122 -9.37 10.07 1.87
CA GLU A 122 -8.04 10.59 2.18
C GLU A 122 -7.59 10.20 3.60
N ALA A 123 -8.48 10.24 4.59
CA ALA A 123 -8.22 9.73 5.94
C ALA A 123 -7.96 8.21 5.92
N CYS A 124 -8.70 7.47 5.09
CA CYS A 124 -8.47 6.04 4.88
C CYS A 124 -7.04 5.78 4.39
N VAL A 125 -6.58 6.49 3.35
CA VAL A 125 -5.21 6.33 2.81
C VAL A 125 -4.14 6.63 3.88
N LEU A 126 -4.28 7.71 4.65
CA LEU A 126 -3.30 8.09 5.68
C LEU A 126 -3.25 7.07 6.83
N SER A 127 -4.41 6.73 7.38
CA SER A 127 -4.48 5.79 8.51
C SER A 127 -4.11 4.37 8.09
N ASN A 128 -4.45 3.92 6.87
CA ASN A 128 -4.05 2.61 6.36
C ASN A 128 -2.53 2.50 6.22
N ARG A 129 -1.87 3.56 5.75
CA ARG A 129 -0.40 3.63 5.77
C ARG A 129 0.15 3.43 7.19
N TRP A 130 -0.40 4.14 8.18
CA TRP A 130 0.05 3.99 9.57
C TRP A 130 -0.20 2.59 10.13
N MET A 131 -1.37 2.00 9.84
CA MET A 131 -1.69 0.62 10.21
C MET A 131 -0.71 -0.37 9.57
N THR A 132 -0.43 -0.26 8.27
CA THR A 132 0.54 -1.13 7.58
C THR A 132 1.92 -1.02 8.21
N LEU A 133 2.40 0.18 8.51
CA LEU A 133 3.72 0.37 9.13
C LEU A 133 3.73 -0.15 10.58
N ALA A 134 2.70 0.13 11.38
CA ALA A 134 2.56 -0.38 12.73
C ALA A 134 2.66 -1.92 12.77
N ARG A 135 1.95 -2.55 11.85
CA ARG A 135 1.76 -4.00 11.75
C ARG A 135 2.98 -4.73 11.20
N HIS A 136 3.67 -4.16 10.21
CA HIS A 136 4.70 -4.89 9.46
C HIS A 136 6.13 -4.38 9.61
N LEU A 137 6.32 -3.10 9.94
CA LEU A 137 7.66 -2.55 10.01
C LEU A 137 8.41 -3.13 11.21
N HIS A 138 9.51 -3.83 10.93
CA HIS A 138 10.37 -4.39 11.95
C HIS A 138 10.94 -3.29 12.87
N SER A 139 10.97 -3.52 14.18
CA SER A 139 11.31 -2.50 15.18
C SER A 139 12.67 -1.84 14.94
N ALA A 140 13.69 -2.60 14.56
CA ALA A 140 15.01 -2.04 14.24
C ALA A 140 15.00 -1.13 12.99
N ASP A 141 14.17 -1.43 11.99
CA ASP A 141 14.05 -0.61 10.79
C ASP A 141 13.18 0.63 11.03
N LEU A 142 12.17 0.51 11.91
CA LEU A 142 11.43 1.65 12.44
C LEU A 142 12.35 2.60 13.20
N ALA A 143 13.11 2.11 14.18
CA ALA A 143 13.99 2.94 15.00
C ALA A 143 14.99 3.74 14.15
N ARG A 144 15.60 3.10 13.15
CA ARG A 144 16.53 3.75 12.22
C ARG A 144 15.88 4.84 11.36
N ARG A 145 14.60 4.66 11.00
CA ARG A 145 13.89 5.53 10.04
C ARG A 145 12.92 6.49 10.71
N LEU A 146 12.78 6.41 12.03
CA LEU A 146 11.77 7.13 12.79
C LEU A 146 11.74 8.64 12.49
N PRO A 147 12.87 9.37 12.43
CA PRO A 147 12.84 10.80 12.13
C PRO A 147 12.27 11.11 10.74
N VAL A 148 12.65 10.31 9.73
CA VAL A 148 12.21 10.50 8.35
C VAL A 148 10.72 10.16 8.20
N LEU A 149 10.29 9.05 8.81
CA LEU A 149 8.89 8.63 8.74
C LEU A 149 7.99 9.60 9.51
N LEU A 150 8.38 10.02 10.72
CA LEU A 150 7.63 11.01 11.48
C LEU A 150 7.53 12.34 10.73
N ALA A 151 8.63 12.86 10.19
CA ALA A 151 8.62 14.10 9.42
C ALA A 151 7.72 14.00 8.18
N TRP A 152 7.80 12.87 7.45
CA TRP A 152 6.98 12.62 6.26
C TRP A 152 5.49 12.52 6.60
N ASP A 153 5.13 11.64 7.54
CA ASP A 153 3.73 11.39 7.92
C ASP A 153 3.11 12.61 8.60
N PHE A 154 3.86 13.34 9.43
CA PHE A 154 3.43 14.62 10.00
C PHE A 154 3.22 15.68 8.91
N GLY A 155 4.20 15.88 8.04
CA GLY A 155 4.11 16.86 6.95
C GLY A 155 2.94 16.59 6.01
N MET A 156 2.75 15.33 5.61
CA MET A 156 1.61 14.92 4.79
C MET A 156 0.27 15.15 5.50
N THR A 157 0.19 14.86 6.79
CA THR A 157 -1.04 15.06 7.57
C THR A 157 -1.37 16.54 7.75
N VAL A 158 -0.37 17.36 8.10
CA VAL A 158 -0.54 18.81 8.23
C VAL A 158 -0.95 19.44 6.91
N LEU A 159 -0.27 19.08 5.81
CA LEU A 159 -0.61 19.59 4.48
C LEU A 159 -2.05 19.19 4.07
N SER A 160 -2.43 17.92 4.29
CA SER A 160 -3.78 17.45 3.99
C SER A 160 -4.85 18.14 4.85
N ALA A 161 -4.59 18.34 6.15
CA ALA A 161 -5.49 19.03 7.06
C ALA A 161 -5.62 20.53 6.74
N ALA A 162 -4.51 21.20 6.42
CA ALA A 162 -4.51 22.61 6.01
C ALA A 162 -5.30 22.83 4.72
N ARG A 163 -5.19 21.89 3.75
CA ARG A 163 -5.98 21.93 2.51
C ARG A 163 -7.46 21.62 2.75
N ARG A 164 -7.76 20.70 3.66
CA ARG A 164 -9.12 20.18 3.92
C ARG A 164 -9.32 19.86 5.40
N PRO A 165 -9.71 20.84 6.22
CA PRO A 165 -9.90 20.62 7.66
C PRO A 165 -10.96 19.55 7.99
N ARG A 166 -11.94 19.35 7.10
CA ARG A 166 -12.95 18.27 7.21
C ARG A 166 -12.34 16.86 7.24
N LEU A 167 -11.07 16.69 6.90
CA LEU A 167 -10.33 15.43 7.06
C LEU A 167 -10.20 14.99 8.54
N LEU A 168 -10.04 15.94 9.45
CA LEU A 168 -9.65 15.67 10.84
C LEU A 168 -10.65 14.79 11.60
N PRO A 169 -11.98 15.00 11.52
CA PRO A 169 -12.95 14.11 12.15
C PRO A 169 -12.87 12.67 11.63
N HIS A 170 -12.67 12.47 10.32
CA HIS A 170 -12.53 11.13 9.74
C HIS A 170 -11.23 10.45 10.18
N LEU A 171 -10.15 11.21 10.24
CA LEU A 171 -8.87 10.70 10.73
C LEU A 171 -8.96 10.30 12.20
N ARG A 172 -9.57 11.14 13.05
CA ARG A 172 -9.82 10.84 14.47
C ARG A 172 -10.65 9.57 14.65
N ARG A 173 -11.68 9.35 13.83
CA ARG A 173 -12.50 8.11 13.85
C ARG A 173 -11.69 6.86 13.50
N ARG A 174 -10.60 6.98 12.73
CA ARG A 174 -9.76 5.84 12.34
C ARG A 174 -8.57 5.60 13.28
N LEU A 175 -8.21 6.54 14.16
CA LEU A 175 -7.11 6.37 15.12
C LEU A 175 -7.23 5.10 15.99
N PRO A 176 -8.41 4.70 16.50
CA PRO A 176 -8.54 3.45 17.25
C PRO A 176 -8.08 2.21 16.47
N LEU A 177 -8.24 2.19 15.14
CA LEU A 177 -7.77 1.09 14.29
C LEU A 177 -6.24 1.05 14.24
N VAL A 178 -5.59 2.21 14.21
CA VAL A 178 -4.12 2.32 14.23
C VAL A 178 -3.55 1.78 15.53
N TYR A 179 -4.13 2.16 16.67
CA TYR A 179 -3.72 1.64 17.97
C TYR A 179 -3.94 0.14 18.08
N ARG A 180 -5.08 -0.38 17.60
CA ARG A 180 -5.33 -1.83 17.54
C ARG A 180 -4.24 -2.59 16.77
N GLU A 181 -3.80 -2.06 15.63
CA GLU A 181 -2.73 -2.70 14.84
C GLU A 181 -1.34 -2.55 15.49
N LEU A 182 -1.10 -1.47 16.24
CA LEU A 182 0.10 -1.34 17.08
C LEU A 182 0.11 -2.39 18.20
N ASP A 183 -0.99 -2.58 18.91
CA ASP A 183 -1.07 -3.52 20.04
C ASP A 183 -0.89 -4.98 19.58
N ARG A 184 -1.39 -5.31 18.39
CA ARG A 184 -1.28 -6.66 17.83
C ARG A 184 0.10 -6.96 17.25
N ARG A 185 0.95 -5.95 17.04
CA ARG A 185 2.19 -6.09 16.26
C ARG A 185 3.19 -7.08 16.85
N GLU A 186 3.19 -7.28 18.17
CA GLU A 186 4.14 -8.17 18.85
C GLU A 186 3.93 -9.64 18.46
N HIS A 187 2.70 -10.01 18.13
CA HIS A 187 2.28 -11.36 17.79
C HIS A 187 2.41 -11.68 16.29
N LEU A 188 2.82 -10.70 15.47
CA LEU A 188 2.89 -10.83 14.03
C LEU A 188 4.35 -11.00 13.57
N PRO A 189 4.63 -11.94 12.65
CA PRO A 189 5.96 -12.05 12.06
C PRO A 189 6.26 -10.81 11.23
N ARG A 190 7.48 -10.31 11.36
CA ARG A 190 7.96 -9.09 10.71
C ARG A 190 9.36 -9.32 10.19
N LYS A 191 9.50 -9.46 8.87
CA LYS A 191 10.81 -9.51 8.22
C LYS A 191 11.47 -8.13 8.23
N ARG A 192 12.81 -8.11 8.22
CA ARG A 192 13.57 -6.87 8.00
C ARG A 192 13.28 -6.32 6.61
N LEU A 193 13.38 -5.01 6.46
CA LEU A 193 13.27 -4.35 5.16
C LEU A 193 14.29 -4.90 4.13
N SER A 194 15.45 -5.37 4.58
CA SER A 194 16.47 -5.99 3.73
C SER A 194 16.05 -7.34 3.13
N GLU A 195 15.04 -7.99 3.71
CA GLU A 195 14.51 -9.28 3.27
C GLU A 195 13.28 -9.13 2.35
N LEU A 196 12.81 -7.90 2.15
CA LEU A 196 11.67 -7.62 1.28
C LEU A 196 12.12 -7.46 -0.18
N PRO A 197 11.26 -7.81 -1.15
CA PRO A 197 11.49 -7.49 -2.55
C PRO A 197 11.34 -5.97 -2.79
N TRP A 198 12.28 -5.40 -3.55
CA TRP A 198 12.34 -3.97 -3.92
C TRP A 198 12.29 -3.76 -5.42
#